data_AF-A0A1H1E9Q4-F1
#
_entry.id   AF-A0A1H1E9Q4-F1
#
_cell.length_a   1.000
_cell.length_b   1.000
_cell.length_c   1.000
_cell.angle_alpha   90.00
_cell.angle_beta   90.00
_cell.angle_gamma   90.00
#
_symmetry.space_group_name_H-M   'P 1'
#
loop_
_entity.id
_entity.type
_entity.pdbx_description
1 polymer ?
#
loop_
_entity_poly.entity_id
_entity_poly.type
_entity_poly.pdbx_seq_one_letter_code
_entity_poly.pdbx_strand_id
1 'polypeptide(L)'
;MLASVLMMGWVVSPMVSDLPEGWRLPTSAELQHPMLPESPAAFTSVIADLDDDGGDDTALLLKSMTSNAEALWVRMSGKEAPAWIRVNEISWGSDYANVGLVMRIDTAEPGVYACPEAEAVCQQELEGPARSLVLSSTGIEYFRLGSTSSLYFWDKAQRRFQQVALSD
;
A
#
# COMPACT_ATOMS: atom_id res chain seq x y z
N MET A 1 36.24 -46.12 18.32
CA MET A 1 36.09 -45.12 17.24
C MET A 1 35.07 -44.10 17.70
N LEU A 2 35.50 -42.89 18.04
CA LEU A 2 34.63 -41.79 18.47
C LEU A 2 34.20 -41.01 17.21
N ALA A 3 32.91 -41.05 16.89
CA ALA A 3 32.34 -40.28 15.80
C ALA A 3 31.96 -38.89 16.32
N SER A 4 32.79 -37.89 16.02
CA SER A 4 32.45 -36.48 16.22
C SER A 4 31.44 -36.06 15.16
N VAL A 5 30.20 -35.83 15.57
CA VAL A 5 29.16 -35.23 14.74
C VAL A 5 29.39 -33.71 14.74
N LEU A 6 29.86 -33.19 13.62
CA LEU A 6 29.92 -31.75 13.37
C LEU A 6 28.48 -31.25 13.10
N MET A 7 27.88 -30.56 14.06
CA MET A 7 26.66 -29.79 13.84
C MET A 7 27.04 -28.53 13.05
N MET A 8 26.85 -28.53 11.73
CA MET A 8 26.88 -27.31 10.93
C MET A 8 25.63 -26.49 11.25
N GLY A 9 25.80 -25.47 12.10
CA GLY A 9 24.76 -24.49 12.38
C GLY A 9 24.50 -23.63 11.15
N TRP A 10 23.27 -23.67 10.64
CA TRP A 10 22.80 -22.78 9.60
C TRP A 10 22.54 -21.41 10.23
N VAL A 11 23.31 -20.40 9.83
CA VAL A 11 23.02 -19.01 10.18
C VAL A 11 21.90 -18.54 9.27
N VAL A 12 20.69 -18.50 9.79
CA VAL A 12 19.57 -17.84 9.11
C VAL A 12 19.83 -16.34 9.24
N SER A 13 20.31 -15.71 8.16
CA SER A 13 20.39 -14.25 8.13
C SER A 13 18.95 -13.72 8.12
N PRO A 14 18.56 -12.84 9.06
CA PRO A 14 17.26 -12.20 8.98
C PRO A 14 17.24 -11.40 7.69
N MET A 15 16.27 -11.69 6.81
CA MET A 15 15.93 -10.79 5.72
C MET A 15 15.43 -9.51 6.37
N VAL A 16 16.32 -8.55 6.58
CA VAL A 16 15.93 -7.16 6.73
C VAL A 16 15.20 -6.84 5.43
N SER A 17 13.88 -6.66 5.51
CA SER A 17 13.14 -6.08 4.41
C SER A 17 13.72 -4.69 4.21
N ASP A 18 14.55 -4.51 3.18
CA ASP A 18 15.11 -3.21 2.84
C ASP A 18 13.95 -2.30 2.45
N LEU A 19 13.45 -1.53 3.42
CA LEU A 19 12.50 -0.45 3.19
C LEU A 19 13.16 0.62 2.29
N PRO A 20 12.37 1.48 1.63
CA PRO A 20 12.91 2.60 0.89
C PRO A 20 13.84 3.46 1.76
N GLU A 21 14.95 3.94 1.21
CA GLU A 21 15.91 4.77 1.94
C GLU A 21 15.22 6.00 2.56
N GLY A 22 15.45 6.23 3.86
CA GLY A 22 14.85 7.35 4.59
C GLY A 22 13.41 7.10 5.07
N TRP A 23 12.88 5.88 4.91
CA TRP A 23 11.55 5.50 5.36
C TRP A 23 11.59 4.40 6.41
N ARG A 24 10.61 4.40 7.30
CA ARG A 24 10.43 3.38 8.34
C ARG A 24 8.97 3.01 8.50
N LEU A 25 8.73 1.85 9.12
CA LEU A 25 7.41 1.53 9.62
C LEU A 25 6.96 2.56 10.68
N PRO A 26 5.66 2.86 10.76
CA PRO A 26 5.09 3.63 11.85
C PRO A 26 5.33 2.93 13.20
N THR A 27 5.56 3.71 14.25
CA THR A 27 5.64 3.20 15.63
C THR A 27 4.24 2.93 16.17
N SER A 28 4.13 2.13 17.23
CA SER A 28 2.84 1.88 17.89
C SER A 28 2.14 3.16 18.37
N ALA A 29 2.90 4.19 18.78
CA ALA A 29 2.33 5.47 19.18
C ALA A 29 1.74 6.25 17.99
N GLU A 30 2.40 6.20 16.82
CA GLU A 30 1.89 6.84 15.60
C GLU A 30 0.66 6.13 15.04
N LEU A 31 0.47 4.85 15.35
CA LEU A 31 -0.72 4.08 14.97
C LEU A 31 -1.93 4.33 15.87
N GLN A 32 -1.71 4.87 17.08
CA GLN A 32 -2.77 5.13 18.05
C GLN A 32 -3.43 6.49 17.77
N HIS A 33 -4.33 6.54 16.80
CA HIS A 33 -5.17 7.72 16.57
C HIS A 33 -6.60 7.46 17.10
N PRO A 34 -7.21 8.38 17.88
CA PRO A 34 -8.53 8.15 18.50
C PRO A 34 -9.68 7.89 17.53
N MET A 35 -9.52 8.31 16.27
CA MET A 35 -10.51 8.11 15.20
C MET A 35 -10.27 6.83 14.39
N LEU A 36 -9.24 6.04 14.70
CA LEU A 36 -8.95 4.77 14.05
C LEU A 36 -9.56 3.60 14.84
N PRO A 37 -9.96 2.51 14.17
CA PRO A 37 -10.47 1.32 14.84
C PRO A 37 -9.39 0.66 15.71
N GLU A 38 -9.82 -0.21 16.64
CA GLU A 38 -8.96 -0.80 17.68
C GLU A 38 -7.76 -1.61 17.16
N SER A 39 -7.73 -2.00 15.87
CA SER A 39 -6.58 -2.65 15.24
C SER A 39 -6.00 -1.82 14.08
N PRO A 40 -5.29 -0.71 14.35
CA PRO A 40 -4.75 0.14 13.31
C PRO A 40 -3.66 -0.55 12.47
N ALA A 41 -2.92 -1.47 13.09
CA ALA A 41 -1.84 -2.21 12.43
C ALA A 41 -2.34 -3.03 11.23
N ALA A 42 -3.58 -3.54 11.29
CA ALA A 42 -4.20 -4.29 10.20
C ALA A 42 -4.37 -3.45 8.92
N PHE A 43 -4.36 -2.12 9.03
CA PHE A 43 -4.60 -1.20 7.91
C PHE A 43 -3.33 -0.46 7.46
N THR A 44 -2.16 -1.01 7.79
CA THR A 44 -0.86 -0.44 7.40
C THR A 44 -0.08 -1.26 6.40
N SER A 45 -0.58 -2.45 6.08
CA SER A 45 0.03 -3.35 5.10
C SER A 45 -1.04 -4.10 4.32
N VAL A 46 -0.84 -4.24 3.01
CA VAL A 46 -1.59 -5.16 2.15
C VAL A 46 -0.57 -6.09 1.50
N ILE A 47 -0.90 -7.38 1.47
CA ILE A 47 -0.14 -8.40 0.73
C ILE A 47 -1.12 -9.09 -0.21
N ALA A 48 -0.94 -8.91 -1.51
CA ALA A 48 -1.81 -9.43 -2.56
C ALA A 48 -1.11 -9.34 -3.92
N ASP A 49 -1.59 -10.09 -4.90
CA ASP A 49 -1.19 -9.95 -6.31
C ASP A 49 -1.85 -8.71 -6.93
N LEU A 50 -1.13 -7.57 -6.95
CA LEU A 50 -1.67 -6.26 -7.36
C LEU A 50 -1.48 -5.99 -8.85
N ASP A 51 -0.57 -6.69 -9.53
CA ASP A 51 -0.39 -6.62 -10.98
C ASP A 51 -0.87 -7.86 -11.75
N ASP A 52 -1.45 -8.84 -11.05
CA ASP A 52 -2.03 -10.07 -11.61
C ASP A 52 -0.96 -10.84 -12.42
N ASP A 53 0.23 -10.96 -11.82
CA ASP A 53 1.38 -11.75 -12.31
C ASP A 53 1.51 -13.12 -11.62
N GLY A 54 0.67 -13.38 -10.61
CA GLY A 54 0.62 -14.60 -9.82
C GLY A 54 1.51 -14.60 -8.57
N GLY A 55 2.20 -13.50 -8.27
CA GLY A 55 3.03 -13.33 -7.08
C GLY A 55 2.52 -12.25 -6.12
N ASP A 56 2.69 -12.47 -4.82
CA ASP A 56 2.23 -11.52 -3.80
C ASP A 56 3.12 -10.27 -3.76
N ASP A 57 2.54 -9.12 -4.08
CA ASP A 57 3.12 -7.80 -3.85
C ASP A 57 2.90 -7.35 -2.40
N THR A 58 3.66 -6.35 -1.96
CA THR A 58 3.53 -5.79 -0.62
C THR A 58 3.34 -4.29 -0.67
N ALA A 59 2.19 -3.80 -0.22
CA ALA A 59 1.94 -2.39 0.02
C ALA A 59 2.12 -2.06 1.50
N LEU A 60 2.83 -0.98 1.83
CA LEU A 60 3.06 -0.51 3.20
C LEU A 60 2.80 1.00 3.31
N LEU A 61 2.21 1.39 4.44
CA LEU A 61 2.22 2.77 4.89
C LEU A 61 3.48 3.03 5.72
N LEU A 62 4.30 3.99 5.29
CA LEU A 62 5.58 4.32 5.90
C LEU A 62 5.63 5.78 6.38
N LYS A 63 6.46 6.02 7.40
CA LYS A 63 6.82 7.37 7.88
C LYS A 63 8.21 7.74 7.39
N SER A 64 8.39 8.99 6.99
CA SER A 64 9.71 9.52 6.68
C SER A 64 10.54 9.66 7.96
N MET A 65 11.85 9.43 7.83
CA MET A 65 12.83 9.62 8.91
C MET A 65 13.44 11.02 8.90
N THR A 66 13.33 11.74 7.78
CA THR A 66 13.99 13.04 7.57
C THR A 66 13.01 14.19 7.42
N SER A 67 11.71 13.89 7.28
CA SER A 67 10.65 14.87 7.13
C SER A 67 9.38 14.42 7.86
N ASN A 68 8.43 15.33 8.02
CA ASN A 68 7.12 15.05 8.60
C ASN A 68 6.17 14.52 7.52
N ALA A 69 6.60 13.48 6.80
CA ALA A 69 5.85 12.90 5.70
C ALA A 69 5.43 11.47 6.02
N GLU A 70 4.36 11.04 5.34
CA GLU A 70 3.91 9.66 5.29
C GLU A 70 3.57 9.30 3.86
N ALA A 71 3.78 8.03 3.49
CA ALA A 71 3.55 7.59 2.12
C ALA A 71 3.07 6.14 2.05
N LEU A 72 2.32 5.87 0.99
CA LEU A 72 2.01 4.52 0.51
C LEU A 72 3.12 4.08 -0.44
N TRP A 73 3.78 2.98 -0.11
CA TRP A 73 4.81 2.35 -0.91
C TRP A 73 4.40 0.93 -1.29
N VAL A 74 4.66 0.52 -2.52
CA VAL A 74 4.40 -0.84 -3.00
C VAL A 74 5.69 -1.48 -3.49
N ARG A 75 5.96 -2.70 -3.04
CA ARG A 75 7.03 -3.54 -3.55
C ARG A 75 6.41 -4.65 -4.40
N MET A 76 6.71 -4.63 -5.69
CA MET A 76 6.24 -5.67 -6.62
C MET A 76 6.99 -6.99 -6.39
N SER A 77 6.38 -8.13 -6.68
CA SER A 77 6.91 -9.48 -6.44
C SER A 77 7.80 -9.99 -7.60
N GLY A 78 7.74 -9.32 -8.75
CA GLY A 78 8.38 -9.71 -10.01
C GLY A 78 9.90 -9.97 -9.97
N LYS A 79 10.39 -10.61 -11.05
CA LYS A 79 11.77 -11.16 -11.15
C LYS A 79 12.90 -10.13 -11.19
N GLU A 80 12.61 -8.87 -11.48
CA GLU A 80 13.60 -7.80 -11.38
C GLU A 80 13.70 -7.36 -9.91
N ALA A 81 14.89 -6.95 -9.44
CA ALA A 81 15.09 -6.58 -8.04
C ALA A 81 13.98 -5.61 -7.61
N PRO A 82 13.09 -6.01 -6.67
CA PRO A 82 11.80 -5.36 -6.53
C PRO A 82 12.00 -3.97 -5.92
N ALA A 83 11.97 -2.96 -6.78
CA ALA A 83 12.07 -1.57 -6.37
C ALA A 83 10.75 -1.17 -5.71
N TRP A 84 10.85 -0.52 -4.56
CA TRP A 84 9.70 0.13 -3.96
C TRP A 84 9.21 1.27 -4.83
N ILE A 85 7.92 1.27 -5.15
CA ILE A 85 7.21 2.31 -5.89
C ILE A 85 6.45 3.17 -4.88
N ARG A 86 6.74 4.47 -4.83
CA ARG A 86 5.94 5.41 -4.02
C ARG A 86 4.67 5.74 -4.78
N VAL A 87 3.54 5.28 -4.25
CA VAL A 87 2.21 5.43 -4.87
C VAL A 87 1.55 6.75 -4.47
N ASN A 88 1.67 7.14 -3.18
CA ASN A 88 1.14 8.40 -2.68
C ASN A 88 1.99 8.93 -1.51
N GLU A 89 1.98 10.24 -1.29
CA GLU A 89 2.67 10.90 -0.18
C GLU A 89 1.89 12.11 0.34
N ILE A 90 1.89 12.27 1.65
CA ILE A 90 1.43 13.48 2.33
C ILE A 90 2.62 14.09 3.07
N SER A 91 2.88 15.36 2.83
CA SER A 91 3.82 16.17 3.62
C SER A 91 3.04 17.10 4.53
N TRP A 92 3.26 16.96 5.84
CA TRP A 92 2.55 17.74 6.85
C TRP A 92 3.18 19.11 7.12
N GLY A 93 4.39 19.37 6.62
CA GLY A 93 5.14 20.59 6.97
C GLY A 93 5.69 20.58 8.40
N SER A 94 6.37 21.66 8.79
CA SER A 94 7.06 21.74 10.09
C SER A 94 6.12 21.80 11.30
N ASP A 95 4.93 22.36 11.11
CA ASP A 95 3.99 22.65 12.20
C ASP A 95 3.30 21.40 12.77
N TYR A 96 3.49 20.25 12.10
CA TYR A 96 2.79 19.00 12.34
C TYR A 96 3.76 17.83 12.56
N ALA A 97 4.91 18.10 13.20
CA ALA A 97 6.00 17.13 13.34
C ALA A 97 5.66 15.83 14.10
N ASN A 98 4.60 15.84 14.89
CA ASN A 98 4.20 14.71 15.72
C ASN A 98 2.82 14.14 15.33
N VAL A 99 2.37 14.38 14.10
CA VAL A 99 1.12 13.81 13.60
C VAL A 99 1.32 12.30 13.41
N GLY A 100 0.45 11.52 14.05
CA GLY A 100 0.36 10.07 13.86
C GLY A 100 0.03 9.72 12.41
N LEU A 101 0.07 8.44 12.07
CA LEU A 101 -0.33 7.98 10.75
C LEU A 101 -1.84 8.23 10.55
N VAL A 102 -2.22 9.01 9.54
CA VAL A 102 -3.66 9.26 9.26
C VAL A 102 -4.15 8.55 8.00
N MET A 103 -3.25 7.91 7.27
CA MET A 103 -3.58 7.04 6.14
C MET A 103 -3.92 5.63 6.63
N ARG A 104 -4.74 4.95 5.83
CA ARG A 104 -5.08 3.54 5.96
C ARG A 104 -5.10 2.91 4.57
N ILE A 105 -4.76 1.64 4.52
CA ILE A 105 -4.93 0.80 3.34
C ILE A 105 -5.65 -0.49 3.69
N ASP A 106 -6.39 -1.00 2.73
CA ASP A 106 -7.00 -2.32 2.75
C ASP A 106 -6.97 -2.92 1.33
N THR A 107 -7.20 -4.22 1.23
CA THR A 107 -7.34 -4.91 -0.06
C THR A 107 -8.65 -4.50 -0.72
N ALA A 108 -8.59 -4.07 -1.98
CA ALA A 108 -9.78 -3.87 -2.80
C ALA A 108 -9.97 -5.07 -3.73
N GLU A 109 -11.03 -5.85 -3.51
CA GLU A 109 -11.34 -7.03 -4.32
C GLU A 109 -11.79 -6.65 -5.74
N PRO A 110 -11.55 -7.50 -6.76
CA PRO A 110 -12.14 -7.32 -8.08
C PRO A 110 -13.66 -7.13 -8.01
N GLY A 111 -14.20 -6.18 -8.76
CA GLY A 111 -15.61 -5.81 -8.64
C GLY A 111 -15.98 -4.50 -9.32
N VAL A 112 -17.17 -4.00 -8.99
CA VAL A 112 -17.73 -2.77 -9.57
C VAL A 112 -17.79 -1.71 -8.48
N TYR A 113 -17.10 -0.60 -8.70
CA TYR A 113 -16.98 0.51 -7.74
C TYR A 113 -17.67 1.76 -8.27
N ALA A 114 -18.36 2.49 -7.40
CA ALA A 114 -19.00 3.75 -7.74
C ALA A 114 -17.98 4.88 -7.88
N CYS A 115 -18.02 5.59 -9.00
CA CYS A 115 -17.16 6.74 -9.28
C CYS A 115 -17.92 8.06 -9.24
N PRO A 116 -17.26 9.18 -8.84
CA PRO A 116 -17.79 10.52 -9.03
C PRO A 116 -17.85 10.92 -10.53
N GLU A 117 -18.80 11.79 -10.88
CA GLU A 117 -19.22 12.10 -12.26
C GLU A 117 -18.15 12.72 -13.20
N ALA A 118 -16.93 13.01 -12.73
CA ALA A 118 -15.96 13.85 -13.46
C ALA A 118 -14.58 13.22 -13.73
N GLU A 119 -14.32 11.98 -13.32
CA GLU A 119 -13.00 11.36 -13.54
C GLU A 119 -12.93 10.61 -14.87
N ALA A 120 -12.01 11.03 -15.75
CA ALA A 120 -11.81 10.45 -17.08
C ALA A 120 -11.47 8.94 -17.04
N VAL A 121 -10.88 8.47 -15.94
CA VAL A 121 -10.55 7.05 -15.73
C VAL A 121 -11.80 6.19 -15.57
N CYS A 122 -12.89 6.74 -15.04
CA CYS A 122 -14.15 6.02 -14.81
C CYS A 122 -15.03 5.88 -16.06
N GLN A 123 -14.57 6.32 -17.23
CA GLN A 123 -15.29 6.17 -18.51
C GLN A 123 -14.73 5.05 -19.39
N GLN A 124 -13.64 4.39 -18.99
CA GLN A 124 -13.12 3.24 -19.72
C GLN A 124 -13.92 1.99 -19.34
N GLU A 125 -14.57 1.39 -20.34
CA GLU A 125 -15.39 0.16 -20.27
C GLU A 125 -16.85 0.34 -19.83
N LEU A 126 -17.61 1.13 -20.61
CA LEU A 126 -19.07 1.19 -20.51
C LEU A 126 -19.76 -0.05 -21.13
N GLU A 127 -19.76 -1.15 -20.39
CA GLU A 127 -20.89 -2.10 -20.35
C GLU A 127 -21.39 -2.20 -18.90
N GLY A 128 -21.94 -1.09 -18.38
CA GLY A 128 -22.47 -0.98 -17.01
C GLY A 128 -23.25 0.33 -16.81
N PRO A 129 -23.97 0.52 -15.68
CA PRO A 129 -24.56 1.82 -15.37
C PRO A 129 -23.43 2.86 -15.43
N ALA A 130 -23.67 4.00 -16.08
CA ALA A 130 -22.67 4.87 -16.71
C ALA A 130 -21.62 5.57 -15.80
N ARG A 131 -21.31 5.01 -14.62
CA ARG A 131 -20.68 5.67 -13.46
C ARG A 131 -19.90 4.70 -12.57
N SER A 132 -19.39 3.62 -13.14
CA SER A 132 -18.69 2.59 -12.37
C SER A 132 -17.35 2.24 -12.96
N LEU A 133 -16.36 2.09 -12.09
CA LEU A 133 -15.09 1.45 -12.41
C LEU A 133 -15.24 -0.05 -12.24
N VAL A 134 -14.94 -0.81 -13.29
CA VAL A 134 -14.80 -2.27 -13.19
C VAL A 134 -13.34 -2.58 -12.90
N LEU A 135 -13.08 -3.03 -11.68
CA LEU A 135 -11.77 -3.45 -11.24
C LEU A 135 -11.60 -4.95 -11.55
N SER A 136 -10.73 -5.28 -12.50
CA SER A 136 -10.51 -6.67 -12.94
C SER A 136 -9.54 -7.47 -12.07
N SER A 137 -8.72 -6.78 -11.27
CA SER A 137 -7.60 -7.34 -10.50
C SER A 137 -7.55 -6.68 -9.13
N THR A 138 -6.94 -7.34 -8.15
CA THR A 138 -6.87 -6.80 -6.79
C THR A 138 -6.21 -5.41 -6.77
N GLY A 139 -6.80 -4.49 -6.02
CA GLY A 139 -6.29 -3.14 -5.81
C GLY A 139 -6.02 -2.84 -4.35
N ILE A 140 -5.74 -1.57 -4.07
CA ILE A 140 -5.55 -1.04 -2.72
C ILE A 140 -6.65 0.00 -2.49
N GLU A 141 -7.56 -0.29 -1.57
CA GLU A 141 -8.43 0.75 -1.03
C GLU A 141 -7.59 1.60 -0.08
N TYR A 142 -7.56 2.90 -0.33
CA TYR A 142 -6.80 3.87 0.42
C TYR A 142 -7.75 4.88 1.05
N PHE A 143 -7.56 5.12 2.35
CA PHE A 143 -8.30 6.12 3.08
C PHE A 143 -7.35 7.08 3.78
N ARG A 144 -7.66 8.37 3.72
CA ARG A 144 -7.03 9.41 4.53
C ARG A 144 -8.08 10.02 5.42
N LEU A 145 -7.80 10.13 6.71
CA LEU A 145 -8.71 10.76 7.66
C LEU A 145 -9.15 12.16 7.20
N GLY A 146 -10.47 12.38 7.12
CA GLY A 146 -11.06 13.64 6.68
C GLY A 146 -11.07 13.83 5.15
N SER A 147 -10.86 12.77 4.37
CA SER A 147 -10.93 12.79 2.90
C SER A 147 -11.84 11.66 2.40
N THR A 148 -12.24 11.77 1.14
CA THR A 148 -12.88 10.68 0.40
C THR A 148 -11.91 9.51 0.20
N SER A 149 -12.40 8.28 0.27
CA SER A 149 -11.60 7.09 -0.07
C SER A 149 -11.13 7.14 -1.52
N SER A 150 -10.00 6.54 -1.80
CA SER A 150 -9.48 6.35 -3.16
C SER A 150 -9.17 4.89 -3.38
N LEU A 151 -9.28 4.45 -4.62
CA LEU A 151 -8.80 3.16 -5.07
C LEU A 151 -7.51 3.35 -5.87
N TYR A 152 -6.48 2.59 -5.52
CA TYR A 152 -5.28 2.44 -6.34
C TYR A 152 -5.27 1.08 -7.00
N PHE A 153 -4.98 1.02 -8.30
CA PHE A 153 -4.91 -0.23 -9.06
C PHE A 153 -3.81 -0.15 -10.11
N TRP A 154 -3.26 -1.31 -10.49
CA TRP A 154 -2.21 -1.38 -11.50
C TRP A 154 -2.77 -1.27 -12.92
N ASP A 155 -2.37 -0.25 -13.64
CA ASP A 155 -2.63 -0.11 -15.07
C ASP A 155 -1.53 -0.82 -15.86
N LYS A 156 -1.85 -2.03 -16.36
CA LYS A 156 -0.91 -2.87 -17.12
C LYS A 156 -0.38 -2.17 -18.38
N ALA A 157 -1.19 -1.33 -19.03
CA ALA A 157 -0.80 -0.64 -20.26
C ALA A 157 0.22 0.46 -19.97
N GLN A 158 0.06 1.20 -18.86
CA GLN A 158 0.95 2.28 -18.47
C GLN A 158 2.06 1.85 -17.50
N ARG A 159 2.01 0.60 -17.01
CA ARG A 159 2.93 0.02 -16.02
C ARG A 159 3.10 0.92 -14.79
N ARG A 160 1.98 1.39 -14.24
CA ARG A 160 1.95 2.24 -13.03
C ARG A 160 0.63 2.07 -12.29
N PHE A 161 0.64 2.43 -11.01
CA PHE A 161 -0.59 2.60 -10.24
C PHE A 161 -1.37 3.84 -10.72
N GLN A 162 -2.67 3.66 -10.97
CA GLN A 162 -3.63 4.75 -11.15
C GLN A 162 -4.38 4.98 -9.83
N GLN A 163 -4.92 6.18 -9.66
CA GLN A 163 -5.78 6.54 -8.54
C GLN A 163 -7.15 6.95 -9.09
N VAL A 164 -8.20 6.51 -8.43
CA VAL A 164 -9.58 6.98 -8.64
C VAL A 164 -10.20 7.30 -7.29
N ALA A 165 -10.91 8.42 -7.18
CA ALA A 165 -11.71 8.70 -5.98
C ALA A 165 -12.98 7.83 -5.97
N LEU A 166 -13.33 7.27 -4.81
CA LEU A 166 -14.55 6.49 -4.65
C LEU A 166 -15.70 7.40 -4.17
N SER A 167 -16.91 7.19 -4.69
CA SER A 167 -18.11 7.80 -4.09
C SER A 167 -18.64 6.89 -2.99
N ASP A 168 -19.09 7.50 -1.89
CA ASP A 168 -19.94 6.85 -0.89
C ASP A 168 -21.38 6.62 -1.40
#